data_AF-A0A955DP92-F1
#
_entry.id   AF-A0A955DP92-F1
#
_cell.length_a   1.000
_cell.length_b   1.000
_cell.length_c   1.000
_cell.angle_alpha   90.00
_cell.angle_beta   90.00
_cell.angle_gamma   90.00
#
_symmetry.space_group_name_H-M   'P 1'
#
loop_
_entity.id
_entity.type
_entity.pdbx_description
1 polymer ?
#
loop_
_entity_poly.entity_id
_entity_poly.type
_entity_poly.pdbx_seq_one_letter_code
_entity_poly.pdbx_strand_id
1 'polypeptide(L)' 'NGLVKNFITFSPKPTKNVCHVAFRVSNALEWRERFDEAGLPSGGGRSKSRCRITLQPAEFTEHEPLIRELIEQTVKEHNA' A
#
# COMPACT_ATOMS: atom_id res chain seq x y z
N ASN A 1 -6.86 -13.96 -23.35
CA ASN A 1 -5.78 -13.79 -22.36
C ASN A 1 -6.00 -12.51 -21.57
N GLY A 2 -6.77 -12.57 -20.49
CA GLY A 2 -6.98 -11.42 -19.62
C GLY A 2 -5.69 -11.04 -18.93
N LEU A 3 -5.23 -9.80 -19.09
CA LEU A 3 -4.08 -9.26 -18.35
C LEU A 3 -4.39 -9.36 -16.84
N VAL A 4 -3.70 -10.27 -16.15
CA VAL A 4 -3.67 -10.27 -14.68
C VAL A 4 -3.04 -8.95 -14.25
N LYS A 5 -3.83 -8.07 -13.64
CA LYS A 5 -3.34 -6.82 -13.08
C LYS A 5 -3.03 -7.05 -11.61
N ASN A 6 -1.73 -7.03 -11.26
CA ASN A 6 -1.31 -7.07 -9.85
C ASN A 6 -1.98 -5.91 -9.09
N PHE A 7 -2.67 -6.26 -8.00
CA PHE A 7 -3.35 -5.30 -7.12
C PHE A 7 -2.54 -5.00 -5.85
N ILE A 8 -1.56 -5.84 -5.52
CA ILE A 8 -0.50 -5.55 -4.55
C ILE A 8 0.85 -5.73 -5.25
N THR A 9 1.80 -4.83 -5.02
CA THR A 9 3.15 -4.91 -5.59
C THR A 9 4.19 -4.50 -4.58
N PHE A 10 5.17 -5.38 -4.36
CA PHE A 10 6.35 -5.11 -3.54
C PHE A 10 7.50 -4.62 -4.42
N SER A 11 8.21 -3.61 -3.96
CA SER A 11 9.33 -3.00 -4.67
C SER A 11 10.45 -2.68 -3.67
N PRO A 12 11.22 -3.70 -3.26
CA PRO A 12 12.34 -3.52 -2.34
C PRO A 12 13.39 -2.59 -2.94
N LYS A 13 14.02 -1.79 -2.09
CA LYS A 13 15.13 -0.88 -2.39
C LYS A 13 16.29 -1.19 -1.44
N PRO A 14 17.09 -2.25 -1.72
CA PRO A 14 18.13 -2.72 -0.81
C PRO A 14 19.13 -1.63 -0.42
N THR A 15 19.50 -0.77 -1.38
CA THR A 15 20.43 0.35 -1.16
C THR A 15 19.90 1.45 -0.24
N LYS A 16 18.60 1.46 0.05
CA LYS A 16 17.95 2.43 0.94
C LYS A 16 17.34 1.76 2.18
N ASN A 17 17.47 0.44 2.31
CA ASN A 17 16.83 -0.36 3.36
C ASN A 17 15.31 -0.10 3.52
N VAL A 18 14.62 0.15 2.40
CA VAL A 18 13.15 0.33 2.38
C VAL A 18 12.50 -0.63 1.40
N CYS A 19 11.22 -0.93 1.61
CA CYS A 19 10.35 -1.59 0.67
C CYS A 19 9.17 -0.67 0.32
N HIS A 20 8.97 -0.37 -0.95
CA HIS A 20 7.71 0.24 -1.36
C HIS A 20 6.67 -0.84 -1.56
N VAL A 21 5.50 -0.68 -0.94
CA VAL A 21 4.36 -1.56 -1.16
C VAL A 21 3.25 -0.73 -1.78
N ALA A 22 2.80 -1.12 -2.97
CA ALA A 22 1.73 -0.44 -3.69
C ALA A 22 0.47 -1.30 -3.71
N PHE A 23 -0.65 -0.68 -3.37
CA PHE A 23 -1.99 -1.24 -3.32
C PHE A 23 -2.85 -0.55 -4.38
N ARG A 24 -3.69 -1.32 -5.06
CA ARG A 24 -4.78 -0.81 -5.89
C ARG A 24 -6.07 -0.88 -5.10
N VAL A 25 -6.62 0.27 -4.73
CA VAL A 25 -7.83 0.33 -3.91
C VAL A 25 -8.68 1.52 -4.34
N SER A 26 -9.99 1.36 -4.34
CA SER A 26 -10.95 2.35 -4.85
C SER A 26 -10.87 3.70 -4.12
N ASN A 27 -10.64 3.68 -2.81
CA ASN A 27 -10.52 4.85 -1.93
C ASN A 27 -9.05 5.17 -1.55
N ALA A 28 -8.12 5.10 -2.52
CA ALA A 28 -6.69 5.27 -2.23
C ALA A 28 -6.29 6.65 -1.66
N LEU A 29 -7.15 7.68 -1.75
CA LEU A 29 -6.91 8.97 -1.09
C LEU A 29 -7.10 8.85 0.43
N GLU A 30 -8.22 8.28 0.87
CA GLU A 30 -8.51 8.05 2.29
C GLU A 30 -7.42 7.20 2.96
N TRP A 31 -6.93 6.17 2.26
CA TRP A 31 -5.82 5.36 2.78
C TRP A 31 -4.52 6.13 2.94
N ARG A 32 -4.23 7.07 2.02
CA ARG A 32 -3.03 7.91 2.15
C ARG A 32 -3.13 8.82 3.36
N GLU A 33 -4.29 9.45 3.56
CA GLU A 33 -4.56 10.29 4.73
C GLU A 33 -4.39 9.49 6.02
N ARG A 34 -4.96 8.29 6.11
CA ARG A 34 -4.80 7.40 7.28
C ARG A 34 -3.35 7.03 7.58
N PHE A 35 -2.53 6.77 6.55
CA PHE A 35 -1.12 6.47 6.74
C PHE A 35 -0.31 7.70 7.13
N ASP A 36 -0.60 8.85 6.52
CA ASP A 36 0.07 10.12 6.85
C ASP A 36 -0.26 10.53 8.30
N GLU A 37 -1.49 10.34 8.77
CA GLU A 37 -1.91 10.51 10.17
C GLU A 37 -1.21 9.53 11.13
N ALA A 38 -0.99 8.29 10.69
CA ALA A 38 -0.26 7.27 11.45
C ALA A 38 1.27 7.48 11.43
N GLY A 39 1.78 8.50 10.72
CA GLY A 39 3.21 8.76 10.59
C GLY A 39 3.95 7.86 9.59
N LEU A 40 3.23 7.08 8.78
CA LEU A 40 3.82 6.22 7.77
C LEU A 40 3.83 6.92 6.39
N PRO A 41 5.00 7.16 5.77
CA PRO A 41 5.07 7.86 4.50
C PRO A 41 4.29 7.14 3.39
N SER A 42 3.22 7.79 2.92
CA SER A 42 2.36 7.28 1.85
C SER A 42 2.48 8.12 0.56
N GLY A 43 1.96 7.61 -0.55
CA GLY A 43 1.95 8.31 -1.83
C GLY A 43 1.22 7.53 -2.91
N GLY A 44 0.87 8.16 -4.02
CA GLY A 44 0.13 7.49 -5.11
C GLY A 44 0.42 8.07 -6.49
N GLY A 45 1.34 9.05 -6.54
CA GLY A 45 1.41 9.97 -7.67
C GLY A 45 0.05 10.62 -7.94
N ARG A 46 -0.29 10.78 -9.22
CA ARG A 46 -1.59 11.32 -9.67
C ARG A 46 -2.73 10.28 -9.70
N SER A 47 -2.48 9.05 -9.26
CA SER A 47 -3.50 7.99 -9.32
C SER A 47 -4.52 8.14 -8.20
N LYS A 48 -5.81 8.04 -8.55
CA LYS A 48 -6.91 8.01 -7.58
C LYS A 48 -7.13 6.63 -6.97
N SER A 49 -6.57 5.58 -7.57
CA SER A 49 -6.78 4.18 -7.16
C SER A 49 -5.50 3.48 -6.70
N ARG A 50 -4.41 4.23 -6.50
CA ARG A 50 -3.13 3.67 -6.04
C ARG A 50 -2.69 4.32 -4.74
N CYS A 51 -2.50 3.51 -3.72
CA CYS A 51 -1.80 3.88 -2.49
C CYS A 51 -0.45 3.15 -2.46
N ARG A 52 0.61 3.83 -2.08
CA ARG A 52 1.98 3.29 -1.97
C ARG A 52 2.57 3.77 -0.67
N ILE A 53 2.88 2.83 0.21
CA ILE A 53 3.61 3.07 1.45
C ILE A 53 5.09 2.77 1.26
N THR A 54 5.93 3.43 2.05
CA THR A 54 7.35 3.11 2.16
C THR A 54 7.57 2.51 3.53
N LEU A 55 8.06 1.27 3.58
CA LEU A 55 8.28 0.52 4.82
C LEU A 55 9.77 0.28 5.04
N GLN A 56 10.25 0.63 6.21
CA GLN A 56 11.44 0.05 6.83
C GLN A 56 11.04 -1.19 7.64
N PRO A 57 11.99 -2.11 7.92
CA PRO A 57 11.70 -3.30 8.71
C PRO A 57 11.08 -3.00 10.09
N ALA A 58 11.50 -1.91 10.76
CA ALA A 58 10.97 -1.52 12.06
C ALA A 58 9.51 -1.02 11.99
N GLU A 59 9.18 -0.26 10.95
CA GLU A 59 7.86 0.37 10.74
C GLU A 59 6.76 -0.67 10.44
N PHE A 60 7.12 -1.85 9.90
CA PHE A 60 6.14 -2.89 9.61
C PHE A 60 5.42 -3.38 10.86
N THR A 61 6.14 -3.56 11.97
CA THR A 61 5.54 -4.08 13.22
C THR A 61 4.60 -3.05 13.84
N GLU A 62 4.97 -1.78 13.79
CA GLU A 62 4.18 -0.68 14.33
C GLU A 62 2.87 -0.47 13.57
N HIS A 63 2.90 -0.58 12.24
CA HIS A 63 1.74 -0.32 11.38
C HIS A 63 1.05 -1.60 10.86
N GLU A 64 1.40 -2.78 11.38
CA GLU A 64 0.83 -4.08 10.95
C GLU A 64 -0.70 -4.06 10.86
N PRO A 65 -1.44 -3.55 11.86
CA PRO A 65 -2.91 -3.58 11.82
C PRO A 65 -3.47 -2.78 10.64
N LEU A 66 -2.90 -1.61 10.36
CA LEU A 66 -3.34 -0.70 9.29
C LEU A 66 -2.98 -1.26 7.90
N ILE A 67 -1.80 -1.86 7.79
CA ILE A 67 -1.35 -2.54 6.56
C ILE A 67 -2.23 -3.76 6.28
N ARG A 68 -2.54 -4.56 7.31
CA ARG A 68 -3.42 -5.74 7.19
C ARG A 68 -4.81 -5.35 6.70
N GLU A 69 -5.40 -4.30 7.29
CA GLU A 69 -6.73 -3.82 6.89
C GLU A 69 -6.76 -3.39 5.41
N LEU A 70 -5.73 -2.70 4.92
CA LEU A 70 -5.64 -2.35 3.50
C LEU A 70 -5.48 -3.58 2.60
N ILE A 71 -4.70 -4.58 3.02
CA ILE A 71 -4.58 -5.86 2.30
C ILE A 71 -5.96 -6.51 2.18
N GLU A 72 -6.70 -6.61 3.28
CA GLU A 72 -8.04 -7.21 3.30
C GLU A 72 -9.01 -6.50 2.36
N GLN A 73 -9.05 -5.15 2.41
CA GLN A 73 -9.90 -4.38 1.50
C GLN A 73 -9.48 -4.59 0.04
N THR A 74 -8.18 -4.50 -0.24
CA THR A 74 -7.65 -4.66 -1.61
C THR A 74 -8.02 -6.03 -2.18
N VAL A 75 -7.91 -7.09 -1.38
CA VAL A 75 -8.28 -8.47 -1.76
C VAL A 75 -9.78 -8.57 -2.01
N LYS A 76 -10.63 -8.00 -1.14
CA LYS A 76 -12.09 -7.98 -1.32
C LYS A 76 -12.48 -7.31 -2.63
N GLU A 77 -11.91 -6.15 -2.95
CA GLU A 77 -12.23 -5.41 -4.18
C GLU A 77 -11.85 -6.13 -5.49
N HIS A 78 -10.86 -7.02 -5.46
CA HIS A 78 -10.36 -7.70 -6.66
C HIS A 78 -10.81 -9.17 -6.79
N ASN A 79 -11.46 -9.72 -5.76
CA ASN A 79 -12.00 -11.09 -5.77
C ASN A 79 -13.53 -11.15 -5.55
N ALA A 80 -14.20 -10.01 -5.37
CA ALA A 80 -15.66 -9.87 -5.43
C ALA A 80 -16.12 -9.72 -6.89
#